data_AF-A0AAX4L1U2-F1
#
_entry.id   AF-A0AAX4L1U2-F1
#
_cell.length_a   1.000
_cell.length_b   1.000
_cell.length_c   1.000
_cell.angle_alpha   90.00
_cell.angle_beta   90.00
_cell.angle_gamma   90.00
#
_symmetry.space_group_name_H-M   'P 1'
#
loop_
_entity.id
_entity.type
_entity.pdbx_description
1 polymer ?
#
loop_
_entity_poly.entity_id
_entity_poly.type
_entity_poly.pdbx_seq_one_letter_code
_entity_poly.pdbx_strand_id
1 'polypeptide(L)'
;MICERCNKREAVTVVGGRRLCSLCAKDEIIKRVKRELYPSKIISYQDKIIFAYPSYLKLISDIIKNILISKIYSKFDLEYYELQIEPQSSITDDIWNIIIKSRAFAEKYNIHKIFLPFTADFLMAYLLYSIINQEYTYIQLIGFEYNLSNTSFLIPFYNTSLQELQGFLMNDVYFQTRDEVFNDILSWEKDMLKENYELFHAFHNSKKLFERKEYRCEGCGGIINSPVKYCERCSLVYSSHPY
;
A
#
# COMPACT_ATOMS: atom_id res chain seq x y z
N MET A 1 20.30 11.07 20.65
CA MET A 1 19.82 10.06 21.63
C MET A 1 20.24 8.67 21.15
N ILE A 2 20.55 7.74 22.05
CA ILE A 2 21.01 6.38 21.71
C ILE A 2 19.82 5.45 21.40
N CYS A 3 20.03 4.46 20.53
CA CYS A 3 19.08 3.40 20.21
C CYS A 3 18.70 2.58 21.45
N GLU A 4 17.41 2.55 21.79
CA GLU A 4 16.85 1.87 22.97
C GLU A 4 16.91 0.34 22.89
N ARG A 5 17.12 -0.24 21.69
CA ARG A 5 17.23 -1.70 21.52
C ARG A 5 18.65 -2.24 21.63
N CYS A 6 19.65 -1.52 21.12
CA CYS A 6 21.02 -2.02 21.08
C CYS A 6 21.99 -1.26 21.99
N ASN A 7 21.62 -0.08 22.48
CA ASN A 7 22.44 0.79 23.33
C ASN A 7 23.86 1.09 22.79
N LYS A 8 24.04 1.01 21.46
CA LYS A 8 25.35 1.13 20.80
C LYS A 8 25.46 2.21 19.74
N ARG A 9 24.35 2.58 19.11
CA ARG A 9 24.31 3.46 17.94
C ARG A 9 23.30 4.56 18.17
N GLU A 10 23.46 5.68 17.48
CA GLU A 10 22.47 6.76 17.52
C GLU A 10 21.13 6.29 16.95
N ALA A 11 20.05 6.74 17.58
CA ALA A 11 18.70 6.53 17.08
C ALA A 11 18.44 7.49 15.91
N VAL A 12 17.82 6.97 14.85
CA VAL A 12 17.49 7.72 13.62
C VAL A 12 15.99 7.84 13.40
N THR A 13 15.19 6.96 14.02
CA THR A 13 13.73 6.97 13.88
C THR A 13 13.07 6.36 15.12
N VAL A 14 11.75 6.45 15.20
CA VAL A 14 10.90 5.80 16.20
C VAL A 14 10.07 4.73 15.50
N VAL A 15 10.09 3.50 16.01
CA VAL A 15 9.28 2.39 15.47
C VAL A 15 8.54 1.71 16.63
N GLY A 16 7.20 1.74 16.59
CA GLY A 16 6.34 1.27 17.68
C GLY A 16 6.76 1.82 19.05
N GLY A 17 6.80 3.14 19.18
CA GLY A 17 7.15 3.89 20.39
C GLY A 17 8.62 3.85 20.83
N ARG A 18 9.50 3.10 20.15
CA ARG A 18 10.92 2.96 20.55
C ARG A 18 11.85 3.71 19.62
N ARG A 19 12.83 4.43 20.17
CA ARG A 19 13.88 5.11 19.40
C ARG A 19 14.93 4.10 18.95
N LEU A 20 15.04 3.89 17.64
CA LEU A 20 15.90 2.85 17.06
C LEU A 20 16.96 3.42 16.12
N CYS A 21 18.15 2.81 16.13
CA CYS A 21 19.13 3.00 15.06
C CYS A 21 18.64 2.32 13.77
N SER A 22 19.20 2.72 12.63
CA SER A 22 18.81 2.20 11.31
C SER A 22 18.73 0.67 11.24
N LEU A 23 19.72 -0.03 11.78
CA LEU A 23 19.76 -1.50 11.78
C LEU A 23 18.63 -2.11 12.62
N CYS A 24 18.39 -1.57 13.82
CA CYS A 24 17.32 -2.08 14.69
C CYS A 24 15.92 -1.77 14.14
N ALA A 25 15.76 -0.60 13.48
CA ALA A 25 14.52 -0.23 12.81
C ALA A 25 14.21 -1.17 11.64
N LYS A 26 15.21 -1.43 10.77
CA LYS A 26 15.08 -2.41 9.67
C LYS A 26 14.64 -3.78 10.17
N ASP A 27 15.31 -4.29 11.20
CA ASP A 27 14.96 -5.58 11.80
C ASP A 27 13.53 -5.63 12.33
N GLU A 28 13.07 -4.56 12.98
CA GLU A 28 11.72 -4.49 13.54
C GLU A 28 10.64 -4.49 12.45
N ILE A 29 10.85 -3.70 11.40
CA ILE A 29 9.93 -3.61 10.25
C ILE A 29 9.90 -4.94 9.49
N ILE A 30 11.05 -5.57 9.23
CA ILE A 30 11.11 -6.90 8.61
C ILE A 30 10.35 -7.92 9.45
N LYS A 31 10.50 -7.89 10.78
CA LYS A 31 9.73 -8.78 11.68
C LYS A 31 8.23 -8.52 11.59
N ARG A 32 7.79 -7.25 11.51
CA ARG A 32 6.37 -6.88 11.35
C ARG A 32 5.81 -7.44 10.06
N VAL A 33 6.47 -7.21 8.93
CA VAL A 33 6.07 -7.75 7.62
C VAL A 33 6.03 -9.29 7.61
N LYS A 34 7.02 -9.96 8.22
CA LYS A 34 7.01 -11.43 8.37
C LYS A 34 5.81 -11.96 9.16
N ARG A 35 5.40 -11.27 10.23
CA ARG A 35 4.26 -11.68 11.07
C ARG A 35 2.94 -11.66 10.31
N GLU A 36 2.80 -10.82 9.29
CA GLU A 36 1.59 -10.78 8.45
C GLU A 36 1.65 -11.84 7.32
N LEU A 37 2.82 -12.00 6.69
CA LEU A 37 2.98 -12.89 5.54
C LEU A 37 3.04 -14.39 5.88
N TYR A 38 3.62 -14.77 7.02
CA TYR A 38 3.81 -16.20 7.34
C TYR A 38 2.52 -16.91 7.78
N PRO A 39 1.69 -16.35 8.67
CA PRO A 39 0.44 -17.01 9.07
C PRO A 39 -0.55 -17.14 7.92
N SER A 40 -0.53 -16.18 7.00
CA SER A 40 -1.42 -16.14 5.85
C SER A 40 -1.04 -17.15 4.76
N LYS A 41 0.20 -17.68 4.76
CA LYS A 41 0.74 -18.61 3.74
C LYS A 41 0.47 -18.14 2.31
N ILE A 42 0.44 -16.81 2.12
CA ILE A 42 0.03 -16.17 0.86
C ILE A 42 1.02 -16.44 -0.28
N ILE A 43 2.30 -16.67 0.04
CA ILE A 43 3.37 -16.89 -0.94
C ILE A 43 3.92 -18.31 -0.83
N SER A 44 3.96 -19.00 -1.97
CA SER A 44 4.54 -20.33 -2.17
C SER A 44 5.93 -20.27 -2.81
N TYR A 45 6.66 -21.39 -2.78
CA TYR A 45 8.08 -21.46 -3.18
C TYR A 45 8.36 -21.00 -4.63
N GLN A 46 7.44 -21.21 -5.57
CA GLN A 46 7.60 -20.90 -7.00
C GLN A 46 6.57 -19.88 -7.50
N ASP A 47 6.02 -19.06 -6.61
CA ASP A 47 5.01 -18.09 -7.00
C ASP A 47 5.59 -17.03 -7.94
N LYS A 48 4.73 -16.59 -8.87
CA LYS A 48 4.94 -15.37 -9.64
C LYS A 48 4.31 -14.20 -8.89
N ILE A 49 5.00 -13.08 -8.81
CA ILE A 49 4.51 -11.88 -8.11
C ILE A 49 4.72 -10.62 -8.95
N ILE A 50 3.87 -9.61 -8.75
CA ILE A 50 4.02 -8.28 -9.37
C ILE A 50 4.25 -7.24 -8.29
N PHE A 51 5.24 -6.36 -8.47
CA PHE A 51 5.36 -5.10 -7.76
C PHE A 51 4.73 -4.02 -8.63
N ALA A 52 3.49 -3.65 -8.35
CA ALA A 52 2.79 -2.60 -9.09
C ALA A 52 2.89 -1.30 -8.30
N TYR A 53 3.27 -0.20 -8.96
CA TYR A 53 3.48 1.06 -8.28
C TYR A 53 3.27 2.26 -9.21
N PRO A 54 2.67 3.36 -8.72
CA PRO A 54 2.79 4.64 -9.39
C PRO A 54 4.23 5.16 -9.28
N SER A 55 4.69 5.95 -10.25
CA SER A 55 6.09 6.40 -10.32
C SER A 55 6.57 7.13 -9.05
N TYR A 56 5.70 7.90 -8.38
CA TYR A 56 6.02 8.59 -7.13
C TYR A 56 6.21 7.66 -5.91
N LEU A 57 5.81 6.38 -5.97
CA LEU A 57 6.03 5.38 -4.92
C LEU A 57 7.14 4.38 -5.25
N LYS A 58 7.92 4.60 -6.31
CA LYS A 58 9.01 3.68 -6.72
C LYS A 58 9.95 3.33 -5.58
N LEU A 59 10.39 4.33 -4.80
CA LEU A 59 11.31 4.12 -3.70
C LEU A 59 10.73 3.18 -2.62
N ILE A 60 9.44 3.31 -2.32
CA ILE A 60 8.75 2.45 -1.35
C ILE A 60 8.61 1.03 -1.91
N SER A 61 8.28 0.91 -3.21
CA SER A 61 8.23 -0.37 -3.92
C SER A 61 9.58 -1.10 -3.87
N ASP A 62 10.68 -0.38 -4.09
CA ASP A 62 12.03 -0.94 -4.01
C ASP A 62 12.39 -1.43 -2.61
N ILE A 63 11.95 -0.73 -1.55
CA ILE A 63 12.12 -1.21 -0.17
C ILE A 63 11.35 -2.52 0.04
N ILE A 64 10.07 -2.58 -0.39
CA ILE A 64 9.26 -3.80 -0.25
C ILE A 64 9.93 -4.95 -0.99
N LYS A 65 10.32 -4.74 -2.25
CA LYS A 65 11.01 -5.73 -3.08
C LYS A 65 12.27 -6.26 -2.37
N ASN A 66 13.11 -5.38 -1.85
CA ASN A 66 14.32 -5.75 -1.12
C ASN A 66 14.02 -6.55 0.16
N ILE A 67 12.99 -6.15 0.92
CA ILE A 67 12.55 -6.90 2.11
C ILE A 67 12.07 -8.30 1.72
N LEU A 68 11.17 -8.39 0.74
CA LEU A 68 10.56 -9.65 0.34
C LEU A 68 11.58 -10.59 -0.28
N ILE A 69 12.25 -10.18 -1.35
CA ILE A 69 13.15 -11.04 -2.13
C ILE A 69 14.44 -11.32 -1.36
N SER A 70 15.09 -10.29 -0.81
CA SER A 70 16.43 -10.47 -0.24
C SER A 70 16.44 -10.86 1.24
N LYS A 71 15.34 -10.72 1.98
CA LYS A 71 15.32 -10.96 3.46
C LYS A 71 14.27 -11.97 3.92
N ILE A 72 13.07 -11.96 3.36
CA ILE A 72 11.97 -12.84 3.81
C ILE A 72 11.96 -14.14 3.05
N TYR A 73 12.05 -14.06 1.72
CA TYR A 73 11.92 -15.18 0.78
C TYR A 73 13.21 -15.44 0.00
N SER A 74 14.38 -15.13 0.58
CA SER A 74 15.68 -15.28 -0.08
C SER A 74 16.04 -16.72 -0.47
N LYS A 75 15.28 -17.71 0.00
CA LYS A 75 15.43 -19.12 -0.34
C LYS A 75 14.37 -19.62 -1.33
N PHE A 76 13.39 -18.80 -1.69
CA PHE A 76 12.29 -19.18 -2.57
C PHE A 76 12.71 -18.88 -4.02
N ASP A 77 12.20 -19.66 -4.96
CA ASP A 77 12.40 -19.50 -6.38
C ASP A 77 11.29 -18.65 -6.99
N LEU A 78 11.19 -17.39 -6.53
CA LEU A 78 10.13 -16.47 -6.93
C LEU A 78 10.47 -15.79 -8.26
N GLU A 79 9.53 -15.82 -9.19
CA GLU A 79 9.57 -14.98 -10.38
C GLU A 79 8.85 -13.66 -10.06
N TYR A 80 9.50 -12.52 -10.28
CA TYR A 80 8.89 -11.22 -10.00
C TYR A 80 8.94 -10.28 -11.19
N TYR A 81 7.90 -9.46 -11.29
CA TYR A 81 7.73 -8.44 -12.32
C TYR A 81 7.54 -7.08 -11.68
N GLU A 82 7.96 -6.03 -12.37
CA GLU A 82 7.70 -4.66 -11.97
C GLU A 82 6.75 -4.00 -12.97
N LEU A 83 5.72 -3.34 -12.45
CA LEU A 83 4.78 -2.59 -13.25
C LEU A 83 4.71 -1.15 -12.72
N GLN A 84 5.48 -0.27 -13.36
CA GLN A 84 5.37 1.17 -13.14
C GLN A 84 4.15 1.72 -13.87
N ILE A 85 3.39 2.57 -13.17
CA ILE A 85 2.16 3.18 -13.68
C ILE A 85 2.29 4.69 -13.62
N GLU A 86 1.91 5.35 -14.72
CA GLU A 86 1.98 6.79 -14.81
C GLU A 86 0.87 7.46 -13.98
N PRO A 87 1.23 8.46 -13.15
CA PRO A 87 0.28 9.17 -12.30
C PRO A 87 -0.84 9.86 -13.10
N GLN A 88 -2.04 9.81 -12.56
CA GLN A 88 -3.25 10.50 -12.99
C GLN A 88 -3.45 11.76 -12.15
N SER A 89 -4.41 12.61 -12.54
CA SER A 89 -4.71 13.86 -11.81
C SER A 89 -5.45 13.65 -10.50
N SER A 90 -6.13 12.52 -10.32
CA SER A 90 -6.85 12.17 -9.08
C SER A 90 -6.23 10.95 -8.43
N ILE A 91 -6.15 10.96 -7.10
CA ILE A 91 -5.69 9.80 -6.34
C ILE A 91 -6.60 8.58 -6.51
N THR A 92 -7.91 8.79 -6.66
CA THR A 92 -8.85 7.69 -6.91
C THR A 92 -8.59 7.05 -8.28
N ASP A 93 -8.21 7.86 -9.27
CA ASP A 93 -7.85 7.37 -10.61
C ASP A 93 -6.50 6.65 -10.60
N ASP A 94 -5.53 7.11 -9.80
CA ASP A 94 -4.27 6.38 -9.58
C ASP A 94 -4.53 4.98 -9.02
N ILE A 95 -5.37 4.88 -7.99
CA ILE A 95 -5.75 3.60 -7.37
C ILE A 95 -6.53 2.71 -8.34
N TRP A 96 -7.44 3.28 -9.12
CA TRP A 96 -8.14 2.53 -10.16
C TRP A 96 -7.19 2.01 -11.24
N ASN A 97 -6.30 2.87 -11.73
CA ASN A 97 -5.36 2.56 -12.81
C ASN A 97 -4.37 1.48 -12.38
N ILE A 98 -3.90 1.51 -11.13
CA ILE A 98 -3.05 0.47 -10.59
C ILE A 98 -3.75 -0.88 -10.53
N ILE A 99 -4.98 -0.93 -10.01
CA ILE A 99 -5.76 -2.17 -9.94
C ILE A 99 -6.00 -2.75 -11.34
N ILE A 100 -6.49 -1.93 -12.27
CA ILE A 100 -6.87 -2.42 -13.61
C ILE A 100 -5.65 -2.87 -14.41
N LYS A 101 -4.58 -2.06 -14.47
CA LYS A 101 -3.40 -2.41 -15.26
C LYS A 101 -2.65 -3.59 -14.66
N SER A 102 -2.51 -3.64 -13.33
CA SER A 102 -1.83 -4.76 -12.68
C SER A 102 -2.62 -6.05 -12.83
N ARG A 103 -3.95 -5.98 -12.78
CA ARG A 103 -4.82 -7.13 -13.03
C ARG A 103 -4.75 -7.62 -14.47
N ALA A 104 -4.82 -6.72 -15.45
CA ALA A 104 -4.69 -7.11 -16.86
C ALA A 104 -3.33 -7.77 -17.15
N PHE A 105 -2.25 -7.25 -16.56
CA PHE A 105 -0.94 -7.89 -16.63
C PHE A 105 -0.94 -9.25 -15.93
N ALA A 106 -1.51 -9.33 -14.73
CA ALA A 106 -1.60 -10.54 -13.94
C ALA A 106 -2.36 -11.67 -14.67
N GLU A 107 -3.49 -11.35 -15.29
CA GLU A 107 -4.28 -12.30 -16.08
C GLU A 107 -3.49 -12.82 -17.29
N LYS A 108 -2.76 -11.95 -18.00
CA LYS A 108 -1.94 -12.33 -19.16
C LYS A 108 -0.81 -13.32 -18.80
N TYR A 109 -0.22 -13.17 -17.62
CA TYR A 109 0.93 -13.97 -17.17
C TYR A 109 0.58 -15.02 -16.09
N ASN A 110 -0.71 -15.24 -15.83
CA ASN A 110 -1.23 -16.14 -14.79
C ASN A 110 -0.58 -15.89 -13.41
N ILE A 111 -0.62 -14.64 -12.97
CA ILE A 111 -0.07 -14.17 -11.69
C ILE A 111 -1.23 -13.86 -10.74
N HIS A 112 -1.14 -14.30 -9.49
CA HIS A 112 -2.23 -14.12 -8.51
C HIS A 112 -1.89 -13.17 -7.36
N LYS A 113 -0.64 -12.69 -7.28
CA LYS A 113 -0.14 -11.92 -6.14
C LYS A 113 0.48 -10.61 -6.60
N ILE A 114 -0.05 -9.50 -6.08
CA ILE A 114 0.37 -8.15 -6.46
C ILE A 114 0.71 -7.37 -5.19
N PHE A 115 1.94 -6.92 -5.07
CA PHE A 115 2.39 -6.06 -3.98
C PHE A 115 2.22 -4.60 -4.37
N LEU A 116 1.61 -3.83 -3.48
CA LEU A 116 1.36 -2.39 -3.61
C LEU A 116 2.20 -1.63 -2.57
N PRO A 117 2.82 -0.51 -2.94
CA PRO A 117 3.70 0.27 -2.06
C PRO A 117 2.96 1.31 -1.21
N PHE A 118 1.72 1.05 -0.80
CA PHE A 118 0.98 1.99 0.05
C PHE A 118 1.47 1.89 1.50
N THR A 119 1.86 3.03 2.06
CA THR A 119 2.24 3.18 3.47
C THR A 119 1.02 3.49 4.33
N ALA A 120 1.19 3.48 5.65
CA ALA A 120 0.17 3.96 6.57
C ALA A 120 -0.24 5.41 6.26
N ASP A 121 0.71 6.28 5.90
CA ASP A 121 0.46 7.68 5.50
C ASP A 121 -0.41 7.74 4.26
N PHE A 122 -0.08 6.98 3.20
CA PHE A 122 -0.88 6.95 1.99
C PHE A 122 -2.33 6.53 2.26
N LEU A 123 -2.51 5.47 3.04
CA LEU A 123 -3.83 4.91 3.32
C LEU A 123 -4.67 5.79 4.26
N MET A 124 -4.03 6.48 5.21
CA MET A 124 -4.72 7.43 6.08
C MET A 124 -5.10 8.69 5.31
N ALA A 125 -4.21 9.21 4.47
CA ALA A 125 -4.51 10.34 3.60
C ALA A 125 -5.67 10.01 2.67
N TYR A 126 -5.71 8.76 2.17
CA TYR A 126 -6.82 8.30 1.36
C TYR A 126 -8.13 8.19 2.14
N LEU A 127 -8.10 7.73 3.40
CA LEU A 127 -9.28 7.74 4.27
C LEU A 127 -9.83 9.17 4.45
N LEU A 128 -8.96 10.14 4.74
CA LEU A 128 -9.37 11.55 4.91
C LEU A 128 -9.88 12.14 3.61
N TYR A 129 -9.18 11.90 2.49
CA TYR A 129 -9.60 12.31 1.16
C TYR A 129 -10.99 11.75 0.82
N SER A 130 -11.23 10.47 1.10
CA SER A 130 -12.53 9.83 0.91
C SER A 130 -13.64 10.45 1.75
N ILE A 131 -13.34 10.85 3.00
CA ILE A 131 -14.30 11.52 3.88
C ILE A 131 -14.63 12.92 3.35
N ILE A 132 -13.61 13.71 3.00
CA ILE A 132 -13.76 15.09 2.50
C ILE A 132 -14.59 15.11 1.22
N ASN A 133 -14.27 14.22 0.28
CA ASN A 133 -14.93 14.17 -1.04
C ASN A 133 -16.17 13.27 -1.07
N GLN A 134 -16.49 12.59 0.04
CA GLN A 134 -17.54 11.57 0.13
C GLN A 134 -17.41 10.43 -0.92
N GLU A 135 -16.18 10.16 -1.39
CA GLU A 135 -15.84 9.13 -2.38
C GLU A 135 -15.09 7.97 -1.69
N TYR A 136 -15.81 6.90 -1.35
CA TYR A 136 -15.27 5.76 -0.59
C TYR A 136 -14.88 4.55 -1.46
N THR A 137 -14.65 4.75 -2.76
CA THR A 137 -14.57 3.67 -3.77
C THR A 137 -13.55 2.58 -3.43
N TYR A 138 -12.42 2.93 -2.83
CA TYR A 138 -11.34 1.97 -2.50
C TYR A 138 -11.03 1.85 -1.01
N ILE A 139 -11.99 2.19 -0.13
CA ILE A 139 -11.76 2.17 1.32
C ILE A 139 -11.35 0.78 1.85
N GLN A 140 -11.75 -0.27 1.15
CA GLN A 140 -11.42 -1.66 1.41
C GLN A 140 -9.93 -2.01 1.22
N LEU A 141 -9.17 -1.18 0.50
CA LEU A 141 -7.71 -1.32 0.40
C LEU A 141 -6.99 -0.98 1.71
N ILE A 142 -7.65 -0.31 2.65
CA ILE A 142 -7.05 0.01 3.94
C ILE A 142 -6.89 -1.30 4.73
N GLY A 143 -5.69 -1.87 4.73
CA GLY A 143 -5.39 -3.14 5.37
C GLY A 143 -4.24 -3.86 4.67
N PHE A 144 -3.87 -5.02 5.20
CA PHE A 144 -2.76 -5.81 4.66
C PHE A 144 -3.09 -6.45 3.30
N GLU A 145 -4.32 -6.91 3.12
CA GLU A 145 -4.72 -7.69 1.96
C GLU A 145 -6.08 -7.23 1.44
N TYR A 146 -6.19 -7.16 0.12
CA TYR A 146 -7.44 -6.95 -0.60
C TYR A 146 -7.56 -7.98 -1.73
N ASN A 147 -8.65 -8.74 -1.71
CA ASN A 147 -8.90 -9.78 -2.71
C ASN A 147 -9.91 -9.30 -3.75
N LEU A 148 -9.56 -9.47 -5.03
CA LEU A 148 -10.43 -9.21 -6.17
C LEU A 148 -10.36 -10.41 -7.11
N SER A 149 -11.47 -11.15 -7.20
CA SER A 149 -11.52 -12.43 -7.93
C SER A 149 -10.39 -13.38 -7.44
N ASN A 150 -9.51 -13.84 -8.31
CA ASN A 150 -8.40 -14.74 -7.98
C ASN A 150 -7.07 -13.99 -7.75
N THR A 151 -7.10 -12.66 -7.59
CA THR A 151 -5.91 -11.83 -7.37
C THR A 151 -5.91 -11.25 -5.97
N SER A 152 -4.84 -11.48 -5.23
CA SER A 152 -4.58 -10.87 -3.92
C SER A 152 -3.66 -9.67 -4.08
N PHE A 153 -4.16 -8.50 -3.71
CA PHE A 153 -3.37 -7.28 -3.56
C PHE A 153 -2.87 -7.19 -2.12
N LEU A 154 -1.56 -7.09 -1.96
CA LEU A 154 -0.85 -7.13 -0.69
C LEU A 154 -0.21 -5.77 -0.43
N ILE A 155 -0.41 -5.22 0.75
CA ILE A 155 0.08 -3.91 1.17
C ILE A 155 0.93 -4.10 2.43
N PRO A 156 2.21 -4.49 2.30
CA PRO A 156 3.06 -4.83 3.46
C PRO A 156 3.25 -3.70 4.46
N PHE A 157 3.12 -2.45 4.01
CA PHE A 157 3.28 -1.25 4.83
C PHE A 157 1.97 -0.58 5.22
N TYR A 158 0.85 -1.31 5.19
CA TYR A 158 -0.46 -0.75 5.54
C TYR A 158 -0.51 -0.12 6.96
N ASN A 159 0.35 -0.57 7.86
CA ASN A 159 0.55 -0.08 9.22
C ASN A 159 1.98 0.39 9.47
N THR A 160 2.74 0.71 8.42
CA THR A 160 4.12 1.19 8.54
C THR A 160 4.24 2.48 7.77
N SER A 161 4.72 3.52 8.45
CA SER A 161 4.76 4.84 7.85
C SER A 161 6.06 5.19 7.16
N LEU A 162 6.07 6.31 6.45
CA LEU A 162 7.28 6.91 5.90
C LEU A 162 8.33 7.23 6.97
N GLN A 163 7.92 7.75 8.13
CA GLN A 163 8.88 8.07 9.20
C GLN A 163 9.53 6.80 9.78
N GLU A 164 8.76 5.72 9.99
CA GLU A 164 9.31 4.44 10.43
C GLU A 164 10.29 3.88 9.39
N LEU A 165 10.01 4.10 8.10
CA LEU A 165 10.86 3.69 6.98
C LEU A 165 12.17 4.49 6.85
N GLN A 166 12.37 5.59 7.61
CA GLN A 166 13.67 6.29 7.66
C GLN A 166 14.82 5.35 8.04
N GLY A 167 14.55 4.24 8.75
CA GLY A 167 15.58 3.21 8.99
C GLY A 167 16.17 2.61 7.70
N PHE A 168 15.40 2.60 6.60
CA PHE A 168 15.80 2.13 5.26
C PHE A 168 16.37 3.23 4.36
N LEU A 169 16.12 4.48 4.70
CA LEU A 169 16.34 5.64 3.85
C LEU A 169 17.48 6.50 4.42
N MET A 170 18.26 7.14 3.56
CA MET A 170 19.33 8.04 4.02
C MET A 170 18.85 9.47 4.25
N ASN A 171 17.71 9.85 3.67
CA ASN A 171 17.11 11.18 3.71
C ASN A 171 15.62 11.09 4.05
N ASP A 172 15.03 12.23 4.46
CA ASP A 172 13.58 12.36 4.57
C ASP A 172 12.92 12.07 3.23
N VAL A 173 12.01 11.08 3.24
CA VAL A 173 11.23 10.71 2.07
C VAL A 173 9.85 11.29 2.20
N TYR A 174 9.45 12.01 1.16
CA TYR A 174 8.09 12.38 0.89
C TYR A 174 7.81 11.99 -0.57
N PHE A 175 6.55 11.70 -0.86
CA PHE A 175 6.09 11.53 -2.23
C PHE A 175 5.07 12.62 -2.53
N GLN A 176 4.99 13.01 -3.79
CA GLN A 176 4.06 14.00 -4.29
C GLN A 176 3.24 13.38 -5.42
N THR A 177 1.93 13.40 -5.28
CA THR A 177 0.99 12.96 -6.32
C THR A 177 0.68 14.16 -7.24
N ARG A 178 -0.11 13.95 -8.30
CA ARG A 178 -0.65 15.08 -9.09
C ARG A 178 -1.95 15.65 -8.53
N ASP A 179 -2.46 15.09 -7.44
CA ASP A 179 -3.68 15.49 -6.77
C ASP A 179 -3.32 16.46 -5.62
N GLU A 180 -3.58 17.76 -5.83
CA GLU A 180 -3.21 18.82 -4.89
C GLU A 180 -3.90 18.63 -3.53
N VAL A 181 -5.19 18.25 -3.52
CA VAL A 181 -5.94 18.01 -2.28
C VAL A 181 -5.32 16.85 -1.50
N PHE A 182 -4.94 15.78 -2.20
CA PHE A 182 -4.26 14.65 -1.56
C PHE A 182 -2.89 15.04 -0.99
N ASN A 183 -2.13 15.87 -1.70
CA ASN A 183 -0.84 16.37 -1.21
C ASN A 183 -1.00 17.28 0.03
N ASP A 184 -2.03 18.12 0.06
CA ASP A 184 -2.34 18.97 1.21
C ASP A 184 -2.67 18.13 2.46
N ILE A 185 -3.44 17.04 2.27
CA ILE A 185 -3.74 16.09 3.33
C ILE A 185 -2.45 15.43 3.84
N LEU A 186 -1.60 14.92 2.95
CA LEU A 186 -0.31 14.31 3.35
C LEU A 186 0.56 15.28 4.15
N SER A 187 0.62 16.55 3.74
CA SER A 187 1.36 17.59 4.46
C SER A 187 0.75 17.83 5.84
N TRP A 188 -0.57 17.97 5.91
CA TRP A 188 -1.29 18.15 7.17
C TRP A 188 -1.07 16.98 8.14
N GLU A 189 -1.14 15.74 7.65
CA GLU A 189 -0.89 14.54 8.45
C GLU A 189 0.51 14.55 9.05
N LYS A 190 1.52 14.85 8.22
CA LYS A 190 2.91 14.93 8.66
C LYS A 190 3.09 15.96 9.78
N ASP A 191 2.50 17.14 9.62
CA ASP A 191 2.64 18.23 10.60
C ASP A 191 1.90 17.94 11.91
N MET A 192 0.67 17.42 11.82
CA MET A 192 -0.16 17.14 13.01
C MET A 192 0.27 15.88 13.78
N LEU A 193 0.82 14.89 13.09
CA LEU A 193 1.09 13.56 13.69
C LEU A 193 2.57 13.31 13.98
N LYS A 194 3.46 14.28 13.71
CA LYS A 194 4.89 14.17 14.00
C LYS A 194 5.19 13.73 15.45
N GLU A 195 4.31 14.09 16.40
CA GLU A 195 4.45 13.80 17.83
C GLU A 195 3.62 12.60 18.30
N ASN A 196 2.62 12.16 17.50
CA ASN A 196 1.65 11.13 17.87
C ASN A 196 1.61 10.01 16.84
N TYR A 197 2.79 9.47 16.55
CA TYR A 197 2.99 8.53 15.46
C TYR A 197 2.25 7.19 15.63
N GLU A 198 1.86 6.85 16.86
CA GLU A 198 1.06 5.66 17.14
C GLU A 198 -0.35 5.70 16.51
N LEU A 199 -0.84 6.89 16.12
CA LEU A 199 -2.13 7.03 15.43
C LEU A 199 -2.14 6.34 14.05
N PHE A 200 -0.99 6.22 13.39
CA PHE A 200 -0.84 5.43 12.16
C PHE A 200 -1.08 3.93 12.37
N HIS A 201 -1.04 3.44 13.61
CA HIS A 201 -1.36 2.04 13.93
C HIS A 201 -2.83 1.83 14.25
N ALA A 202 -3.63 2.88 14.45
CA ALA A 202 -5.02 2.76 14.92
C ALA A 202 -6.08 3.07 13.85
N PHE A 203 -5.77 3.92 12.86
CA PHE A 203 -6.76 4.46 11.92
C PHE A 203 -7.46 3.40 11.06
N HIS A 204 -6.83 2.24 10.82
CA HIS A 204 -7.36 1.20 9.95
C HIS A 204 -8.73 0.68 10.42
N ASN A 205 -9.06 0.76 11.72
CA ASN A 205 -10.37 0.36 12.24
C ASN A 205 -11.50 1.30 11.78
N SER A 206 -11.17 2.56 11.48
CA SER A 206 -12.13 3.58 11.04
C SER A 206 -12.77 3.25 9.70
N LYS A 207 -12.11 2.46 8.84
CA LYS A 207 -12.66 2.06 7.53
C LYS A 207 -14.01 1.35 7.64
N LYS A 208 -14.24 0.59 8.73
CA LYS A 208 -15.47 -0.17 8.99
C LYS A 208 -16.71 0.73 9.04
N LEU A 209 -16.54 2.01 9.37
CA LEU A 209 -17.63 2.98 9.38
C LEU A 209 -18.15 3.27 7.96
N PHE A 210 -17.32 3.05 6.94
CA PHE A 210 -17.56 3.45 5.55
C PHE A 210 -17.70 2.26 4.59
N GLU A 211 -17.39 1.03 5.02
CA GLU A 211 -17.58 -0.21 4.25
C GLU A 211 -19.07 -0.62 4.08
N ARG A 212 -20.04 0.24 4.45
CA ARG A 212 -21.47 -0.06 4.57
C ARG A 212 -22.23 -0.26 3.24
N LYS A 213 -21.59 -0.08 2.08
CA LYS A 213 -22.25 -0.18 0.78
C LYS A 213 -22.10 -1.59 0.22
N GLU A 214 -23.24 -2.20 -0.14
CA GLU A 214 -23.31 -3.61 -0.54
C GLU A 214 -22.73 -3.87 -1.94
N TYR A 215 -22.78 -2.88 -2.83
CA TYR A 215 -22.42 -3.07 -4.23
C TYR A 215 -20.94 -2.81 -4.51
N ARG A 216 -20.32 -3.71 -5.28
CA ARG A 216 -18.93 -3.63 -5.72
C ARG A 216 -18.84 -3.81 -7.23
N CYS A 217 -18.00 -3.00 -7.86
CA CYS A 217 -17.69 -3.14 -9.29
C CYS A 217 -16.91 -4.44 -9.54
N GLU A 218 -17.35 -5.31 -10.45
CA GLU A 218 -16.62 -6.56 -10.76
C GLU A 218 -15.25 -6.36 -11.41
N GLY A 219 -15.04 -5.20 -12.07
CA GLY A 219 -13.78 -4.84 -12.72
C GLY A 219 -12.65 -4.47 -11.75
N CYS A 220 -12.89 -3.52 -10.85
CA CYS A 220 -11.87 -3.00 -9.91
C CYS A 220 -12.16 -3.32 -8.43
N GLY A 221 -13.31 -3.95 -8.15
CA GLY A 221 -13.84 -4.22 -6.81
C GLY A 221 -14.15 -2.98 -5.97
N GLY A 222 -14.13 -1.80 -6.60
CA GLY A 222 -14.48 -0.54 -5.97
C GLY A 222 -15.93 -0.49 -5.51
N ILE A 223 -16.19 0.14 -4.37
CA ILE A 223 -17.54 0.38 -3.85
C ILE A 223 -18.30 1.31 -4.81
N ILE A 224 -19.54 0.94 -5.12
CA ILE A 224 -20.44 1.69 -6.00
C ILE A 224 -21.79 1.95 -5.33
N ASN A 225 -22.51 2.96 -5.81
CA ASN A 225 -23.77 3.42 -5.21
C ASN A 225 -25.03 2.76 -5.80
N SER A 226 -24.86 1.86 -6.77
CA SER A 226 -25.95 1.25 -7.52
C SER A 226 -25.65 -0.21 -7.83
N PRO A 227 -26.67 -1.06 -8.06
CA PRO A 227 -26.52 -2.48 -8.41
C PRO A 227 -26.13 -2.66 -9.88
N VAL A 228 -25.10 -1.95 -10.33
CA VAL A 228 -24.53 -2.09 -11.68
C VAL A 228 -23.29 -2.96 -11.63
N LYS A 229 -23.02 -3.68 -12.72
CA LYS A 229 -21.88 -4.62 -12.79
C LYS A 229 -20.51 -3.91 -12.71
N TYR A 230 -20.41 -2.75 -13.35
CA TYR A 230 -19.18 -1.98 -13.45
C TYR A 230 -19.38 -0.54 -13.00
N CYS A 231 -18.39 0.03 -12.29
CA CYS A 231 -18.34 1.47 -12.05
C CYS A 231 -18.10 2.22 -13.36
N GLU A 232 -18.40 3.52 -13.39
CA GLU A 232 -18.23 4.37 -14.58
C GLU A 232 -16.86 4.20 -15.26
N ARG A 233 -15.77 4.24 -14.48
CA ARG A 233 -14.40 4.04 -14.97
C ARG A 233 -14.21 2.68 -15.67
N CYS A 234 -14.68 1.60 -15.04
CA CYS A 234 -14.58 0.25 -15.59
C CYS A 234 -15.50 0.05 -16.80
N SER A 235 -16.69 0.64 -16.79
CA SER A 235 -17.63 0.57 -17.91
C SER A 235 -16.99 1.08 -19.19
N LEU A 236 -16.23 2.17 -19.15
CA LEU A 236 -15.53 2.68 -20.35
C LEU A 236 -14.54 1.67 -20.95
N VAL A 237 -13.87 0.89 -20.11
CA VAL A 237 -12.92 -0.14 -20.54
C VAL A 237 -13.67 -1.36 -21.08
N TYR A 238 -14.59 -1.92 -20.30
CA TYR A 238 -15.27 -3.18 -20.65
C TYR A 238 -16.38 -3.03 -21.71
N SER A 239 -16.94 -1.82 -21.90
CA SER A 239 -17.91 -1.56 -22.98
C SER A 239 -17.23 -1.41 -24.35
N SER A 240 -15.90 -1.25 -24.38
CA SER A 240 -15.12 -1.06 -25.60
C SER A 240 -14.56 -2.36 -26.20
N HIS A 241 -14.92 -3.52 -25.63
CA HIS A 241 -14.63 -4.83 -26.23
C HIS A 241 -15.93 -5.45 -26.75
N PRO A 242 -16.28 -5.24 -28.03
CA PRO A 242 -17.19 -6.14 -28.71
C PRO A 242 -16.45 -7.48 -28.89
N TYR A 243 -17.11 -8.57 -28.49
CA TYR A 243 -16.75 -9.91 -28.95
C TYR A 243 -16.70 -9.96 -30.48
#